data_AF-A0A0M1VXE9-F1
#
_entry.id   AF-A0A0M1VXE9-F1
#
_cell.length_a   1.000
_cell.length_b   1.000
_cell.length_c   1.000
_cell.angle_alpha   90.00
_cell.angle_beta   90.00
_cell.angle_gamma   90.00
#
_symmetry.space_group_name_H-M   'P 1'
#
loop_
_entity.id
_entity.type
_entity.pdbx_description
1 polymer ?
#
loop_
_entity_poly.entity_id
_entity_poly.type
_entity_poly.pdbx_seq_one_letter_code
_entity_poly.pdbx_strand_id
1 'polypeptide(L)'
;MKELKISPVPEKKSLRFVAHWLMMMPILPFIFLGIIYYVIDKKILNDLYQQILENRVYFCIFIFLWLFAAINLAREIFSYLLIEEVCYVENKVFHYQKFRIAFGMRKLMKKLEIPLSEILEVKEGKKPFFLYFLYSIIIHRNAVEIKTRDGKKYEIMNSIVFGDKDSQSPNSYVTNERIKKILNKVKEMIFKTKNTLNF
;
A
#
# COMPACT_ATOMS: atom_id res chain seq x y z
N MET A 1 27.53 1.03 -2.71
CA MET A 1 26.37 0.44 -3.41
C MET A 1 25.18 1.40 -3.24
N LYS A 2 24.52 1.85 -4.31
CA LYS A 2 23.35 2.74 -4.17
C LYS A 2 22.10 1.87 -4.01
N GLU A 3 21.57 1.79 -2.78
CA GLU A 3 20.28 1.18 -2.48
C GLU A 3 19.16 2.22 -2.62
N LEU A 4 18.06 1.85 -3.27
CA LEU A 4 16.84 2.64 -3.34
C LEU A 4 15.77 1.99 -2.46
N LYS A 5 15.55 2.60 -1.30
CA LYS A 5 14.46 2.27 -0.37
C LYS A 5 13.22 3.12 -0.66
N ILE A 6 12.08 2.46 -0.73
CA ILE A 6 10.82 3.00 -1.19
C ILE A 6 9.75 2.59 -0.17
N SER A 7 9.19 3.56 0.56
CA SER A 7 8.12 3.31 1.54
C SER A 7 6.96 4.29 1.32
N PRO A 8 5.70 3.81 1.25
CA PRO A 8 4.52 4.66 1.20
C PRO A 8 4.31 5.47 2.48
N VAL A 9 4.62 4.88 3.63
CA VAL A 9 4.56 5.53 4.94
C VAL A 9 5.92 6.16 5.24
N PRO A 10 6.01 7.50 5.36
CA PRO A 10 7.24 8.17 5.79
C PRO A 10 7.69 7.67 7.16
N GLU A 11 8.98 7.76 7.48
CA GLU A 11 9.54 7.27 8.76
C GLU A 11 9.04 8.02 10.02
N LYS A 12 8.13 9.00 9.87
CA LYS A 12 7.46 9.64 10.98
C LYS A 12 6.67 8.60 11.80
N LYS A 13 7.04 8.44 13.08
CA LYS A 13 6.42 7.48 14.01
C LYS A 13 4.88 7.61 14.07
N SER A 14 4.36 8.84 14.00
CA SER A 14 2.91 9.11 14.05
C SER A 14 2.15 8.52 12.86
N LEU A 15 2.65 8.68 11.64
CA LEU A 15 2.01 8.16 10.42
C LEU A 15 2.02 6.63 10.40
N ARG A 16 3.10 6.03 10.88
CA ARG A 16 3.18 4.58 11.04
C ARG A 16 2.16 4.10 12.07
N PHE A 17 2.03 4.76 13.22
CA PHE A 17 1.02 4.42 14.22
C PHE A 17 -0.40 4.49 13.65
N VAL A 18 -0.74 5.56 12.93
CA VAL A 18 -2.07 5.71 12.31
C VAL A 18 -2.36 4.59 11.30
N ALA A 19 -1.38 4.20 10.47
CA ALA A 19 -1.53 3.09 9.55
C ALA A 19 -1.87 1.76 10.27
N HIS A 20 -1.23 1.48 11.41
CA HIS A 20 -1.51 0.29 12.22
C HIS A 20 -2.86 0.39 12.94
N TRP A 21 -3.23 1.57 13.43
CA TRP A 21 -4.53 1.83 14.04
C TRP A 21 -5.67 1.57 13.05
N LEU A 22 -5.53 2.03 11.80
CA LEU A 22 -6.51 1.80 10.74
C LEU A 22 -6.71 0.31 10.42
N MET A 23 -5.71 -0.54 10.65
CA MET A 23 -5.88 -2.00 10.48
C MET A 23 -6.74 -2.63 11.56
N MET A 24 -6.84 -1.99 12.73
CA MET A 24 -7.66 -2.47 13.85
C MET A 24 -9.13 -2.09 13.67
N MET A 25 -9.48 -1.36 12.60
CA MET A 25 -10.86 -0.99 12.27
C MET A 25 -11.85 -2.15 12.39
N PRO A 26 -11.58 -3.39 11.89
CA PRO A 26 -12.49 -4.52 12.02
C PRO A 26 -12.81 -4.96 13.46
N ILE A 27 -12.10 -4.46 14.47
CA ILE A 27 -12.30 -4.84 15.88
C ILE A 27 -12.93 -3.68 16.68
N LEU A 28 -12.84 -2.44 16.19
CA LEU A 28 -13.26 -1.24 16.93
C LEU A 28 -14.73 -1.25 17.40
N PRO A 29 -15.74 -1.65 16.61
CA PRO A 29 -17.11 -1.66 17.09
C PRO A 29 -17.33 -2.57 18.28
N PHE A 30 -16.61 -3.69 18.39
CA PHE A 30 -16.73 -4.58 19.56
C PHE A 30 -16.19 -3.91 20.82
N ILE A 31 -15.10 -3.15 20.69
CA ILE A 31 -14.54 -2.35 21.80
C ILE A 31 -15.55 -1.26 22.22
N PHE A 32 -16.11 -0.52 21.26
CA PHE A 32 -17.12 0.50 21.55
C PHE A 32 -18.40 -0.10 22.15
N LEU A 33 -18.85 -1.25 21.66
CA LEU A 33 -20.02 -1.95 22.21
C LEU A 33 -19.79 -2.34 23.69
N GLY A 34 -18.59 -2.82 24.03
CA GLY A 34 -18.22 -3.12 25.40
C GLY A 34 -18.20 -1.88 26.31
N ILE A 35 -17.68 -0.76 25.82
CA ILE A 35 -17.70 0.52 26.54
C ILE A 35 -19.14 1.00 26.74
N ILE A 36 -19.96 0.98 25.68
CA ILE A 36 -21.38 1.36 25.73
C ILE A 36 -22.13 0.52 26.76
N TYR A 37 -21.91 -0.80 26.76
CA TYR A 37 -22.55 -1.71 27.71
C TYR A 37 -22.22 -1.38 29.18
N TYR A 38 -21.00 -0.90 29.43
CA TYR A 38 -20.50 -0.55 30.76
C TYR A 38 -20.94 0.84 31.23
N VAL A 39 -20.96 1.83 30.32
CA VAL A 39 -21.16 3.25 30.66
C VAL A 39 -22.63 3.68 30.57
N ILE A 40 -23.42 3.11 29.65
CA ILE A 40 -24.78 3.59 29.40
C ILE A 40 -25.78 2.97 30.39
N ASP A 41 -26.76 3.78 30.81
CA ASP A 41 -27.89 3.35 31.63
C ASP A 41 -28.59 2.12 31.03
N LYS A 42 -28.91 1.15 31.89
CA LYS A 42 -29.47 -0.13 31.45
C LYS A 42 -30.83 0.01 30.74
N LYS A 43 -31.61 1.03 31.05
CA LYS A 43 -32.88 1.31 30.37
C LYS A 43 -32.65 1.72 28.92
N ILE A 44 -31.74 2.67 28.69
CA ILE A 44 -31.35 3.14 27.35
C ILE A 44 -30.73 2.00 26.53
N LEU A 45 -29.89 1.17 27.17
CA LEU A 45 -29.30 0.00 26.53
C LEU A 45 -30.37 -1.01 26.09
N ASN A 46 -31.39 -1.23 26.92
CA ASN A 46 -32.48 -2.15 26.60
C ASN A 46 -33.34 -1.61 25.45
N ASP A 47 -33.64 -0.31 25.43
CA ASP A 47 -34.36 0.33 24.33
C ASP A 47 -33.59 0.22 23.01
N LEU A 48 -32.27 0.46 23.02
CA LEU A 48 -31.40 0.27 21.86
C LEU A 48 -31.40 -1.19 21.38
N TYR A 49 -31.35 -2.15 22.31
CA TYR A 49 -31.40 -3.57 22.01
C TYR A 49 -32.72 -3.97 21.36
N GLN A 50 -33.86 -3.46 21.86
CA GLN A 50 -35.17 -3.70 21.25
C GLN A 50 -35.25 -3.12 19.84
N GLN A 51 -34.75 -1.91 19.61
CA GLN A 51 -34.69 -1.31 18.27
C GLN A 51 -33.83 -2.13 17.29
N ILE A 52 -32.70 -2.67 17.75
CA ILE A 52 -31.85 -3.57 16.95
C ILE A 52 -32.58 -4.88 16.63
N LEU A 53 -33.30 -5.46 17.59
CA LEU A 53 -34.08 -6.69 17.38
C LEU A 53 -35.24 -6.49 16.41
N GLU A 54 -35.96 -5.38 16.54
CA GLU A 54 -37.06 -5.00 15.64
C GLU A 54 -36.55 -4.84 14.20
N ASN A 55 -35.35 -4.25 14.05
CA ASN A 55 -34.71 -4.02 12.75
C ASN A 55 -33.58 -5.02 12.44
N ARG A 56 -33.66 -6.25 12.96
CA ARG A 56 -32.56 -7.24 12.92
C ARG A 56 -31.98 -7.47 11.53
N VAL A 57 -32.81 -7.44 10.48
CA VAL A 57 -32.37 -7.63 9.10
C VAL A 57 -31.47 -6.50 8.64
N TYR A 58 -31.87 -5.25 8.87
CA TYR A 58 -31.06 -4.07 8.52
C TYR A 58 -29.76 -4.04 9.33
N PHE A 59 -29.81 -4.40 10.61
CA PHE A 59 -28.62 -4.49 11.44
C PHE A 59 -27.63 -5.55 10.93
N CYS A 60 -28.10 -6.75 10.58
CA CYS A 60 -27.27 -7.79 9.98
C CYS A 60 -26.63 -7.33 8.66
N ILE A 61 -27.39 -6.66 7.78
CA ILE A 61 -26.86 -6.09 6.53
C ILE A 61 -25.78 -5.05 6.83
N PHE A 62 -26.03 -4.14 7.78
CA PHE A 62 -25.08 -3.12 8.18
C PHE A 62 -23.77 -3.72 8.70
N ILE A 63 -23.84 -4.71 9.61
CA ILE A 63 -22.65 -5.39 10.14
C ILE A 63 -21.88 -6.10 9.03
N PHE A 64 -22.58 -6.75 8.09
CA PHE A 64 -21.94 -7.43 6.97
C PHE A 64 -21.21 -6.45 6.05
N LEU A 65 -21.88 -5.37 5.64
CA LEU A 65 -21.29 -4.33 4.80
C LEU A 65 -20.08 -3.67 5.49
N TRP A 66 -20.21 -3.37 6.77
CA TRP A 66 -19.14 -2.79 7.56
C TRP A 66 -17.94 -3.73 7.67
N LEU A 67 -18.16 -5.01 7.99
CA LEU A 67 -17.10 -6.01 8.11
C LEU A 67 -16.39 -6.20 6.76
N PHE A 68 -17.16 -6.28 5.67
CA PHE A 68 -16.63 -6.38 4.32
C PHE A 68 -15.74 -5.18 3.97
N ALA A 69 -16.21 -3.95 4.25
CA ALA A 69 -15.43 -2.74 4.03
C ALA A 69 -14.17 -2.69 4.91
N ALA A 70 -14.28 -3.06 6.19
CA ALA A 70 -13.16 -3.04 7.13
C ALA A 70 -12.08 -4.07 6.76
N ILE A 71 -12.46 -5.27 6.34
CA ILE A 71 -11.53 -6.30 5.86
C ILE A 71 -10.84 -5.84 4.58
N ASN A 72 -11.59 -5.26 3.63
CA ASN A 72 -11.00 -4.74 2.39
C ASN A 72 -10.01 -3.61 2.65
N LEU A 73 -10.34 -2.68 3.54
CA LEU A 73 -9.44 -1.62 3.96
C LEU A 73 -8.16 -2.19 4.59
N ALA A 74 -8.29 -3.16 5.51
CA ALA A 74 -7.14 -3.80 6.15
C ALA A 74 -6.24 -4.50 5.11
N ARG A 75 -6.84 -5.21 4.16
CA ARG A 75 -6.12 -5.86 3.04
C ARG A 75 -5.35 -4.86 2.21
N GLU A 76 -5.95 -3.72 1.87
CA GLU A 76 -5.31 -2.67 1.09
C GLU A 76 -4.17 -1.99 1.86
N ILE A 77 -4.35 -1.71 3.15
CA ILE A 77 -3.29 -1.17 4.01
C ILE A 77 -2.08 -2.11 4.01
N PHE A 78 -2.29 -3.41 4.17
CA PHE A 78 -1.23 -4.42 4.10
C PHE A 78 -0.56 -4.55 2.73
N SER A 79 -1.28 -4.25 1.66
CA SER A 79 -0.81 -4.44 0.29
C SER A 79 -0.07 -3.23 -0.25
N TYR A 80 -0.48 -2.03 0.18
CA TYR A 80 -0.11 -0.77 -0.44
C TYR A 80 0.48 0.27 0.50
N LEU A 81 0.21 0.19 1.80
CA LEU A 81 0.65 1.20 2.77
C LEU A 81 1.81 0.70 3.64
N LEU A 82 1.62 -0.48 4.24
CA LEU A 82 2.56 -1.13 5.16
C LEU A 82 3.55 -2.03 4.44
N ILE A 83 4.10 -1.50 3.36
CA ILE A 83 5.10 -2.17 2.55
C ILE A 83 6.36 -1.33 2.46
N GLU A 84 7.46 -2.00 2.19
CA GLU A 84 8.73 -1.36 1.88
C GLU A 84 9.32 -2.11 0.70
N GLU A 85 9.63 -1.37 -0.35
CA GLU A 85 10.30 -1.91 -1.53
C GLU A 85 11.75 -1.45 -1.52
N VAL A 86 12.66 -2.38 -1.74
CA VAL A 86 14.10 -2.13 -1.77
C VAL A 86 14.63 -2.61 -3.10
N CYS A 87 15.31 -1.72 -3.81
CA CYS A 87 15.93 -2.00 -5.09
C CYS A 87 17.43 -1.69 -5.02
N TYR A 88 18.26 -2.57 -5.55
CA TYR A 88 19.69 -2.34 -5.67
C TYR A 88 20.26 -3.14 -6.83
N VAL A 89 21.50 -2.81 -7.22
CA VAL A 89 22.22 -3.52 -8.28
C VAL A 89 23.50 -4.07 -7.68
N GLU A 90 23.69 -5.39 -7.82
CA GLU A 90 24.86 -6.13 -7.37
C GLU A 90 25.32 -7.05 -8.50
N ASN A 91 26.62 -7.12 -8.79
CA ASN A 91 27.18 -8.09 -9.74
C ASN A 91 26.41 -8.21 -11.07
N LYS A 92 25.97 -7.07 -11.64
CA LYS A 92 25.18 -6.99 -12.89
C LYS A 92 23.77 -7.62 -12.81
N VAL A 93 23.26 -7.81 -11.60
CA VAL A 93 21.90 -8.28 -11.30
C VAL A 93 21.15 -7.17 -10.58
N PHE A 94 19.95 -6.86 -11.07
CA PHE A 94 19.00 -5.98 -10.41
C PHE A 94 18.20 -6.80 -9.38
N HIS A 95 18.34 -6.45 -8.12
CA HIS A 95 17.60 -7.06 -7.02
C HIS A 95 16.42 -6.18 -6.65
N TYR A 96 15.25 -6.80 -6.54
CA TYR A 96 14.05 -6.17 -6.01
C TYR A 96 13.50 -7.02 -4.87
N GLN A 97 13.28 -6.38 -3.72
CA GLN A 97 12.74 -7.00 -2.53
C GLN A 97 11.53 -6.22 -2.06
N LYS A 98 10.41 -6.91 -1.81
CA LYS A 98 9.21 -6.35 -1.22
C LYS A 98 9.05 -6.91 0.18
N PHE A 99 9.05 -6.02 1.17
CA PHE A 99 8.82 -6.31 2.57
C PHE A 99 7.45 -5.83 3.00
N ARG A 100 6.84 -6.55 3.94
CA ARG A 100 5.69 -6.10 4.72
C ARG A 100 6.16 -5.66 6.09
N ILE A 101 5.74 -4.48 6.52
CA ILE A 101 6.11 -3.92 7.81
C ILE A 101 4.84 -3.72 8.63
N ALA A 102 4.58 -4.61 9.58
CA ALA A 102 3.42 -4.53 10.45
C ALA A 102 3.83 -4.83 11.90
N PHE A 103 3.37 -4.01 12.84
CA PHE A 103 3.57 -4.14 14.28
C PHE A 103 5.04 -4.34 14.69
N GLY A 104 5.95 -3.60 14.03
CA GLY A 104 7.39 -3.70 14.27
C GLY A 104 8.08 -4.91 13.61
N MET A 105 7.33 -5.83 13.01
CA MET A 105 7.86 -6.96 12.26
C MET A 105 8.10 -6.58 10.79
N ARG A 106 9.25 -7.00 10.24
CA ARG A 106 9.59 -6.88 8.82
C ARG A 106 9.64 -8.28 8.20
N LYS A 107 8.71 -8.58 7.29
CA LYS A 107 8.61 -9.88 6.61
C LYS A 107 8.87 -9.73 5.11
N LEU A 108 9.80 -10.51 4.57
CA LEU A 108 10.04 -10.57 3.13
C LEU A 108 8.86 -11.27 2.44
N MET A 109 8.24 -10.60 1.47
CA MET A 109 7.08 -11.09 0.72
C MET A 109 7.46 -11.54 -0.69
N LYS A 110 8.36 -10.81 -1.35
CA LYS A 110 8.80 -11.09 -2.71
C LYS A 110 10.27 -10.76 -2.85
N LYS A 111 11.02 -11.64 -3.50
CA LYS A 111 12.41 -11.43 -3.91
C LYS A 111 12.50 -11.72 -5.39
N LEU A 112 13.05 -10.78 -6.15
CA LEU A 112 13.29 -10.89 -7.58
C LEU A 112 14.72 -10.52 -7.87
N GLU A 113 15.33 -11.25 -8.79
CA GLU A 113 16.68 -11.04 -9.27
C GLU A 113 16.61 -11.08 -10.79
N ILE A 114 17.01 -9.98 -11.43
CA ILE A 114 16.90 -9.81 -12.88
C ILE A 114 18.27 -9.42 -13.40
N PRO A 115 18.93 -10.26 -14.22
CA PRO A 115 20.17 -9.88 -14.89
C PRO A 115 19.98 -8.60 -15.72
N LEU A 116 20.91 -7.65 -15.63
CA LEU A 116 20.81 -6.40 -16.39
C LEU A 116 20.80 -6.62 -17.91
N SER A 117 21.38 -7.73 -18.38
CA SER A 117 21.35 -8.16 -19.79
C SER A 117 19.95 -8.53 -20.27
N GLU A 118 19.09 -9.05 -19.38
CA GLU A 118 17.72 -9.42 -19.68
C GLU A 118 16.78 -8.22 -19.68
N ILE A 119 17.16 -7.12 -19.01
CA ILE A 119 16.35 -5.90 -19.00
C ILE A 119 16.36 -5.26 -20.38
N LEU A 120 15.19 -5.23 -21.01
CA LEU A 120 14.99 -4.64 -22.33
C LEU A 120 14.60 -3.16 -22.20
N GLU A 121 13.62 -2.87 -21.35
CA GLU A 121 13.02 -1.55 -21.24
C GLU A 121 12.67 -1.22 -19.79
N VAL A 122 12.90 0.04 -19.39
CA VAL A 122 12.47 0.59 -18.10
C VAL A 122 11.67 1.86 -18.38
N LYS A 123 10.38 1.84 -18.06
CA LYS A 123 9.45 2.94 -18.35
C LYS A 123 8.57 3.26 -17.15
N GLU A 124 7.85 4.37 -17.23
CA GLU A 124 6.87 4.77 -16.23
C GLU A 124 5.70 3.79 -16.19
N GLY A 125 5.22 3.45 -14.99
CA GLY A 125 4.02 2.62 -14.83
C GLY A 125 2.77 3.31 -15.39
N LYS A 126 1.83 2.51 -15.91
CA LYS A 126 0.59 3.04 -16.50
C LYS A 126 -0.21 3.84 -15.48
N LYS A 127 -0.83 4.93 -15.94
CA LYS A 127 -1.78 5.68 -15.11
C LYS A 127 -3.02 4.81 -14.87
N PRO A 128 -3.53 4.73 -13.63
CA PRO A 128 -4.77 4.03 -13.38
C PRO A 128 -5.92 4.77 -14.07
N PHE A 129 -6.93 4.01 -14.49
CA PHE A 129 -8.15 4.54 -15.09
C PHE A 129 -8.92 5.43 -14.09
N PHE A 130 -9.66 6.43 -14.54
CA PHE A 130 -10.31 7.40 -13.66
C PHE A 130 -11.27 6.76 -12.65
N LEU A 131 -11.94 5.65 -13.00
CA LEU A 131 -12.83 4.91 -12.08
C LEU A 131 -12.13 3.97 -11.10
N TYR A 132 -10.80 4.04 -10.98
CA TYR A 132 -10.04 3.16 -10.09
C TYR A 132 -10.44 3.30 -8.61
N PHE A 133 -10.90 4.49 -8.20
CA PHE A 133 -11.39 4.75 -6.85
C PHE A 133 -12.64 3.93 -6.46
N LEU A 134 -13.40 3.41 -7.43
CA LEU A 134 -14.56 2.56 -7.15
C LEU A 134 -14.17 1.16 -6.65
N TYR A 135 -12.94 0.72 -6.95
CA TYR A 135 -12.49 -0.65 -6.67
C TYR A 135 -11.46 -0.75 -5.55
N SER A 136 -10.88 0.39 -5.13
CA SER A 136 -9.84 0.43 -4.12
C SER A 136 -10.02 1.69 -3.28
N ILE A 137 -10.07 1.52 -1.96
CA ILE A 137 -10.15 2.63 -1.00
C ILE A 137 -8.82 3.42 -1.03
N ILE A 138 -7.71 2.71 -1.18
CA ILE A 138 -6.37 3.25 -1.35
C ILE A 138 -6.04 3.27 -2.83
N ILE A 139 -6.06 4.46 -3.41
CA ILE A 139 -5.70 4.65 -4.81
C ILE A 139 -4.17 4.62 -4.95
N HIS A 140 -3.65 3.79 -5.85
CA HIS A 140 -2.22 3.67 -6.10
C HIS A 140 -1.89 3.55 -7.59
N ARG A 141 -0.61 3.80 -7.89
CA ARG A 141 -0.02 3.74 -9.22
C ARG A 141 1.38 3.15 -9.11
N ASN A 142 1.70 2.22 -10.00
CA ASN A 142 3.04 1.69 -10.12
C ASN A 142 3.97 2.76 -10.68
N ALA A 143 5.16 2.91 -10.07
CA ALA A 143 6.10 3.95 -10.46
C ALA A 143 6.89 3.52 -11.71
N VAL A 144 7.33 2.26 -11.75
CA VAL A 144 8.21 1.74 -12.79
C VAL A 144 7.70 0.40 -13.30
N GLU A 145 7.67 0.23 -14.62
CA GLU A 145 7.49 -1.06 -15.30
C GLU A 145 8.82 -1.43 -15.97
N ILE A 146 9.36 -2.58 -15.59
CA ILE A 146 10.56 -3.19 -16.18
C ILE A 146 10.09 -4.33 -17.08
N LYS A 147 10.47 -4.29 -18.36
CA LYS A 147 10.25 -5.38 -19.30
C LYS A 147 11.56 -6.12 -19.53
N THR A 148 11.50 -7.44 -19.46
CA THR A 148 12.63 -8.30 -19.79
C THR A 148 12.51 -8.84 -21.22
N ARG A 149 13.62 -9.33 -21.79
CA ARG A 149 13.71 -9.85 -23.16
C ARG A 149 12.78 -11.05 -23.42
N ASP A 150 12.52 -11.85 -22.39
CA ASP A 150 11.56 -12.96 -22.38
C ASP A 150 10.09 -12.50 -22.26
N GLY A 151 9.84 -11.18 -22.31
CA GLY A 151 8.49 -10.60 -22.32
C GLY A 151 7.83 -10.46 -20.95
N LYS A 152 8.50 -10.85 -19.85
CA LYS A 152 7.96 -10.66 -18.49
C LYS A 152 7.96 -9.18 -18.11
N LYS A 153 6.96 -8.82 -17.31
CA LYS A 153 6.75 -7.46 -16.80
C LYS A 153 6.85 -7.47 -15.28
N TYR A 154 7.69 -6.59 -14.76
CA TYR A 154 7.87 -6.38 -13.34
C TYR A 154 7.53 -4.94 -12.99
N GLU A 155 6.71 -4.78 -11.95
CA GLU A 155 6.24 -3.47 -11.52
C GLU A 155 6.79 -3.15 -10.14
N ILE A 156 7.34 -1.94 -10.00
CA ILE A 156 7.79 -1.36 -8.73
C ILE A 156 6.74 -0.34 -8.34
N MET A 157 6.17 -0.48 -7.15
CA MET A 157 4.99 0.23 -6.74
C MET A 157 5.34 1.31 -5.73
N ASN A 158 5.09 2.58 -6.04
CA ASN A 158 5.15 3.64 -5.03
C ASN A 158 4.65 5.01 -5.51
N SER A 159 3.35 5.15 -5.71
CA SER A 159 2.74 6.48 -5.79
C SER A 159 2.36 7.03 -4.42
N ILE A 160 1.89 6.17 -3.51
CA ILE A 160 1.17 6.59 -2.30
C ILE A 160 2.12 7.23 -1.29
N VAL A 161 1.90 8.48 -0.90
CA VAL A 161 2.50 9.06 0.32
C VAL A 161 1.42 9.10 1.39
N PHE A 162 1.56 8.31 2.45
CA PHE A 162 0.59 8.36 3.53
C PHE A 162 0.67 9.69 4.29
N GLY A 163 -0.48 10.33 4.54
CA GLY A 163 -0.57 11.60 5.26
C GLY A 163 -0.39 12.86 4.41
N ASP A 164 -0.20 12.72 3.09
CA ASP A 164 -0.16 13.83 2.15
C ASP A 164 -1.42 13.81 1.28
N LYS A 165 -2.32 14.76 1.52
CA LYS A 165 -3.61 14.88 0.80
C LYS A 165 -3.41 15.04 -0.70
N ASP A 166 -2.37 15.77 -1.10
CA ASP A 166 -2.10 16.05 -2.52
C ASP A 166 -1.57 14.81 -3.25
N SER A 167 -1.06 13.81 -2.53
CA SER A 167 -0.63 12.52 -3.08
C SER A 167 -1.74 11.46 -3.17
N GLN A 168 -2.94 11.75 -2.64
CA GLN A 168 -4.05 10.79 -2.62
C GLN A 168 -4.68 10.59 -4.00
N SER A 169 -4.45 11.52 -4.93
CA SER A 169 -4.80 11.31 -6.35
C SER A 169 -3.61 10.68 -7.10
N PRO A 170 -3.83 9.58 -7.85
CA PRO A 170 -2.77 8.89 -8.58
C PRO A 170 -2.24 9.72 -9.76
N ASN A 171 -2.97 10.75 -10.15
CA ASN A 171 -2.65 11.64 -11.26
C ASN A 171 -2.23 13.04 -10.79
N SER A 172 -2.12 13.26 -9.47
CA SER A 172 -1.69 14.56 -8.94
C SER A 172 -0.27 14.90 -9.34
N TYR A 173 0.05 16.19 -9.28
CA TYR A 173 1.40 16.69 -9.53
C TYR A 173 2.43 16.03 -8.60
N VAL A 174 2.16 15.99 -7.29
CA VAL A 174 3.03 15.40 -6.27
C VAL A 174 3.31 13.92 -6.56
N THR A 175 2.27 13.16 -6.89
CA THR A 175 2.41 11.75 -7.27
C THR A 175 3.28 11.58 -8.52
N ASN A 176 3.05 12.39 -9.54
CA ASN A 176 3.82 12.34 -10.79
C ASN A 176 5.30 12.70 -10.56
N GLU A 177 5.61 13.71 -9.76
CA GLU A 177 6.99 14.07 -9.42
C GLU A 177 7.70 12.94 -8.68
N ARG A 178 7.02 12.34 -7.69
CA ARG A 178 7.57 11.22 -6.93
C ARG A 178 7.87 10.02 -7.84
N ILE A 179 6.93 9.67 -8.71
CA ILE A 179 7.10 8.58 -9.70
C ILE A 179 8.29 8.87 -10.61
N LYS A 180 8.39 10.08 -11.17
CA LYS A 180 9.53 10.49 -12.02
C LYS A 180 10.85 10.37 -11.28
N LYS A 181 10.91 10.79 -10.01
CA LYS A 181 12.11 10.67 -9.17
C LYS A 181 12.52 9.22 -8.96
N ILE A 182 11.56 8.31 -8.72
CA ILE A 182 11.82 6.88 -8.56
C ILE A 182 12.29 6.28 -9.88
N LEU A 183 11.59 6.56 -10.98
CA LEU A 183 11.94 6.10 -12.32
C LEU A 183 13.37 6.51 -12.70
N ASN A 184 13.72 7.78 -12.50
CA ASN A 184 15.05 8.29 -12.82
C ASN A 184 16.14 7.60 -12.00
N LYS A 185 15.90 7.35 -10.69
CA LYS A 185 16.85 6.60 -9.86
C LYS A 185 17.00 5.15 -10.32
N VAL A 186 15.91 4.47 -10.67
CA VAL A 186 15.96 3.09 -11.18
C VAL A 186 16.72 3.02 -12.51
N LYS A 187 16.43 3.96 -13.43
CA LYS A 187 17.18 4.11 -14.68
C LYS A 187 18.67 4.37 -14.42
N GLU A 188 19.01 5.29 -13.51
CA GLU A 188 20.40 5.57 -13.15
C GLU A 188 21.10 4.29 -12.66
N MET A 189 20.49 3.54 -11.75
CA MET A 189 21.08 2.29 -11.23
C MET A 189 21.33 1.26 -12.33
N ILE A 190 20.38 1.08 -13.25
CA ILE A 190 20.46 0.09 -14.34
C ILE A 190 21.44 0.53 -15.43
N PHE A 191 21.28 1.75 -15.96
CA PHE A 191 22.05 2.23 -17.12
C PHE A 191 23.45 2.70 -16.77
N LYS A 192 23.68 3.32 -15.60
CA LYS A 192 25.04 3.69 -15.18
C LYS A 192 25.91 2.45 -15.07
N THR A 193 25.39 1.40 -14.43
CA THR A 193 26.09 0.12 -14.28
C THR A 193 26.33 -0.55 -15.63
N LYS A 194 25.35 -0.54 -16.54
CA LYS A 194 25.52 -1.06 -17.90
C LYS A 194 26.65 -0.35 -18.67
N ASN A 195 26.75 0.97 -18.54
CA ASN A 195 27.76 1.77 -19.25
C ASN A 195 29.16 1.69 -18.62
N THR A 196 29.28 1.44 -17.31
CA THR A 196 30.61 1.30 -16.67
C THR A 196 31.31 -0.01 -17.01
N LEU A 197 30.59 -0.96 -17.59
CA LEU A 197 31.05 -2.33 -17.89
C LEU A 197 31.27 -2.59 -19.38
N ASN A 198 31.08 -1.57 -20.23
CA ASN A 198 31.41 -1.61 -21.66
C ASN A 198 32.86 -1.16 -21.94
N PHE A 199 33.73 -1.18 -20.92
CA PHE A 199 35.17 -1.01 -21.00
C PHE A 199 35.86 -2.25 -20.46
#